data_AF-A0A0F7CZ79-F1
#
_entry.id   AF-A0A0F7CZ79-F1
#
_cell.length_a   1.000
_cell.length_b   1.000
_cell.length_c   1.000
_cell.angle_alpha   90.00
_cell.angle_beta   90.00
_cell.angle_gamma   90.00
#
_symmetry.space_group_name_H-M   'P 1'
#
loop_
_entity.id
_entity.type
_entity.pdbx_description
1 polymer ?
#
loop_
_entity_poly.entity_id
_entity_poly.type
_entity_poly.pdbx_seq_one_letter_code
_entity_poly.pdbx_strand_id
1 'polypeptide(L)'
;ATAFGMKSVVYVPRIKLETVTALSAFCDKASMGCLVAPTLSIGSILLQQAAISASFHFKNVEIVESKANATDLPSSDAVQIANNLSNLGQI
;
A
#
# COMPACT_ATOMS: atom_id res chain seq x y z
N ALA A 1 -13.52 6.32 16.70
CA ALA A 1 -12.43 5.69 17.47
C ALA A 1 -11.30 6.67 17.75
N THR A 2 -10.63 7.21 16.71
CA THR A 2 -9.55 8.20 16.87
C THR A 2 -9.96 9.44 17.66
N ALA A 3 -11.20 9.92 17.49
CA ALA A 3 -11.75 11.05 18.25
C ALA A 3 -11.89 10.80 19.77
N PHE A 4 -11.83 9.55 20.21
CA PHE A 4 -11.92 9.16 21.62
C PHE A 4 -10.54 8.81 22.21
N GLY A 5 -9.44 9.26 21.57
CA GLY A 5 -8.10 8.99 22.07
C GLY A 5 -7.60 7.56 21.82
N MET A 6 -8.25 6.79 20.94
CA MET A 6 -7.83 5.43 20.60
C MET A 6 -6.94 5.40 19.35
N LYS A 7 -5.78 4.72 19.44
CA LYS A 7 -4.93 4.42 18.28
C LYS A 7 -5.64 3.42 17.37
N SER A 8 -5.82 3.76 16.10
CA SER A 8 -6.63 2.97 15.16
C SER A 8 -5.78 2.40 14.03
N VAL A 9 -6.01 1.13 13.69
CA VAL A 9 -5.49 0.49 12.48
C VAL A 9 -6.66 0.31 11.51
N VAL A 10 -6.53 0.85 10.30
CA VAL A 10 -7.61 0.92 9.32
C VAL A 10 -7.15 0.20 8.05
N TYR A 11 -7.87 -0.88 7.70
CA TYR A 11 -7.78 -1.55 6.42
C TYR A 11 -9.12 -1.40 5.70
N VAL A 12 -9.12 -0.62 4.61
CA VAL A 12 -10.29 -0.45 3.74
C VAL A 12 -9.80 -0.58 2.30
N PRO A 13 -10.17 -1.66 1.59
CA PRO A 13 -9.86 -1.80 0.18
C PRO A 13 -10.41 -0.60 -0.59
N ARG A 14 -9.58 0.03 -1.44
CA ARG A 14 -9.95 1.20 -2.26
C ARG A 14 -10.41 2.41 -1.46
N ILE A 15 -9.78 2.67 -0.31
CA ILE A 15 -10.00 3.92 0.43
C ILE A 15 -9.68 5.14 -0.47
N LYS A 16 -10.57 6.14 -0.47
CA LYS A 16 -10.35 7.38 -1.24
C LYS A 16 -9.23 8.19 -0.59
N LEU A 17 -8.36 8.77 -1.42
CA LEU A 17 -7.25 9.61 -0.93
C LEU A 17 -7.76 10.79 -0.09
N GLU A 18 -8.89 11.39 -0.47
CA GLU A 18 -9.55 12.47 0.30
C GLU A 18 -9.88 12.05 1.74
N THR A 19 -10.32 10.80 1.94
CA THR A 19 -10.61 10.27 3.28
C THR A 19 -9.32 10.10 4.09
N VAL A 20 -8.25 9.65 3.46
CA VAL A 20 -6.93 9.52 4.10
C VAL A 20 -6.40 10.91 4.49
N THR A 21 -6.52 11.91 3.62
CA THR A 21 -6.13 13.30 3.91
C THR A 21 -6.93 13.89 5.05
N ALA A 22 -8.26 13.71 5.06
CA ALA A 22 -9.12 14.16 6.14
C ALA A 22 -8.76 13.47 7.48
N LEU A 23 -8.44 12.18 7.45
CA LEU A 23 -8.02 11.42 8.61
C LEU A 23 -6.65 11.88 9.14
N SER A 24 -5.69 12.17 8.25
CA SER A 24 -4.39 12.73 8.62
C SER A 24 -4.56 14.06 9.34
N ALA A 25 -5.31 15.00 8.74
CA ALA A 25 -5.56 16.31 9.33
C ALA A 25 -6.28 16.23 10.70
N PHE A 26 -7.14 15.22 10.88
CA PHE A 26 -7.77 14.94 12.16
C PHE A 26 -6.77 14.42 13.20
N CYS A 27 -5.94 13.45 12.81
CA CYS A 27 -4.92 12.86 13.68
C CYS A 27 -3.90 13.89 14.18
N ASP A 28 -3.46 14.79 13.28
CA ASP A 28 -2.52 15.87 13.62
C ASP A 28 -3.12 16.83 14.65
N LYS A 29 -4.37 17.27 14.46
CA LYS A 29 -5.07 18.16 15.40
C LYS A 29 -5.32 17.50 16.76
N ALA A 30 -5.61 16.21 16.75
CA ALA A 30 -5.91 15.47 17.97
C ALA A 30 -4.65 14.98 18.71
N SER A 31 -3.45 15.16 18.16
CA SER A 31 -2.21 14.52 18.65
C SER A 31 -2.35 12.99 18.79
N MET A 32 -3.05 12.38 17.83
CA MET A 32 -3.40 10.96 17.83
C MET A 32 -2.76 10.23 16.65
N GLY A 33 -2.37 8.97 16.85
CA GLY A 33 -1.81 8.13 15.79
C GLY A 33 -2.86 7.23 15.12
N CYS A 34 -2.79 7.12 13.80
CA CYS A 34 -3.56 6.15 13.02
C CYS A 34 -2.65 5.49 11.96
N LEU A 35 -2.81 4.17 11.78
CA LEU A 35 -2.16 3.42 10.71
C LEU A 35 -3.21 3.06 9.65
N VAL A 36 -3.07 3.62 8.45
CA VAL A 36 -3.84 3.20 7.28
C VAL A 36 -3.00 2.21 6.50
N ALA A 37 -3.45 0.95 6.47
CA ALA A 37 -2.74 -0.13 5.80
C ALA A 37 -3.51 -0.55 4.54
N PRO A 38 -2.95 -0.38 3.32
CA PRO A 38 -3.60 -0.82 2.09
C PRO A 38 -3.60 -2.36 1.93
N THR A 39 -2.75 -3.04 2.68
CA THR A 39 -2.72 -4.51 2.83
C THR A 39 -2.23 -4.87 4.24
N LEU A 40 -2.70 -5.99 4.76
CA LEU A 40 -2.26 -6.55 6.05
C LEU A 40 -1.20 -7.65 5.87
N SER A 41 -0.84 -7.99 4.62
CA SER A 41 0.19 -8.97 4.33
C SER A 41 1.57 -8.35 4.51
N ILE A 42 2.28 -8.77 5.56
CA ILE A 42 3.66 -8.34 5.81
C ILE A 42 4.55 -8.77 4.64
N GLY A 43 4.33 -9.97 4.09
CA GLY A 43 5.11 -10.50 2.98
C GLY A 43 5.03 -9.63 1.72
N SER A 44 3.85 -9.11 1.36
CA SER A 44 3.71 -8.25 0.19
C SER A 44 4.35 -6.87 0.38
N ILE A 45 4.29 -6.32 1.59
CA ILE A 45 4.99 -5.07 1.93
C ILE A 45 6.51 -5.24 1.86
N LEU A 46 7.05 -6.32 2.43
CA LEU A 46 8.48 -6.61 2.37
C LEU A 46 8.95 -6.84 0.93
N LEU A 47 8.16 -7.58 0.13
CA LEU A 47 8.43 -7.78 -1.30
C LEU A 47 8.49 -6.44 -2.04
N GLN A 48 7.54 -5.54 -1.81
CA GLN A 48 7.53 -4.21 -2.43
C GLN A 48 8.76 -3.38 -2.06
N GLN A 49 9.12 -3.34 -0.77
CA GLN A 49 10.31 -2.60 -0.33
C GLN A 49 11.60 -3.15 -0.95
N ALA A 50 11.74 -4.47 -0.97
CA ALA A 50 12.88 -5.13 -1.61
C ALA A 50 12.91 -4.89 -3.13
N ALA A 51 11.76 -4.97 -3.80
CA ALA A 51 11.64 -4.77 -5.24
C ALA A 51 11.98 -3.32 -5.65
N ILE A 52 11.49 -2.32 -4.90
CA ILE A 52 11.86 -0.91 -5.10
C ILE A 52 13.36 -0.74 -4.93
N SER A 53 13.96 -1.29 -3.87
CA SER A 53 15.41 -1.22 -3.67
C SER A 53 16.19 -1.90 -4.82
N ALA A 54 15.72 -3.03 -5.33
CA ALA A 54 16.35 -3.74 -6.44
C ALA A 54 16.21 -2.98 -7.78
N SER A 55 15.12 -2.25 -7.98
CA SER A 55 14.85 -1.50 -9.23
C SER A 55 15.92 -0.44 -9.55
N PHE A 56 16.65 0.04 -8.54
CA PHE A 56 17.78 0.96 -8.75
C PHE A 56 19.00 0.28 -9.40
N HIS A 57 19.04 -1.06 -9.40
CA HIS A 57 20.14 -1.85 -9.95
C HIS A 57 19.73 -2.67 -11.18
N PHE A 58 18.44 -2.96 -11.35
CA PHE A 58 17.90 -3.75 -12.46
C PHE A 58 16.91 -2.93 -13.30
N LYS A 59 17.20 -2.83 -14.59
CA LYS A 59 16.39 -2.04 -15.55
C LYS A 59 15.13 -2.72 -16.04
N ASN A 60 15.10 -4.05 -16.03
CA ASN A 60 13.99 -4.83 -16.55
C ASN A 60 13.38 -5.63 -15.40
N VAL A 61 12.06 -5.59 -15.28
CA VAL A 61 11.32 -6.33 -14.26
C VAL A 61 10.06 -6.91 -14.90
N GLU A 62 9.70 -8.13 -14.50
CA GLU A 62 8.44 -8.77 -14.85
C GLU A 62 7.75 -9.23 -13.57
N ILE A 63 6.44 -8.99 -13.47
CA ILE A 63 5.63 -9.41 -12.34
C ILE A 63 4.84 -10.64 -12.77
N VAL A 64 5.11 -11.77 -12.12
CA VAL A 64 4.37 -13.02 -12.32
C VAL A 64 3.55 -13.29 -11.06
N GLU A 65 2.24 -13.43 -11.22
CA GLU A 65 1.34 -13.79 -10.12
C GLU A 65 0.62 -15.11 -10.40
N SER A 66 0.24 -15.80 -9.33
CA SER A 66 -0.52 -17.05 -9.40
C SER A 66 -1.67 -16.99 -8.40
N LYS A 67 -2.87 -17.34 -8.88
CA LYS A 67 -4.10 -17.39 -8.09
C LYS A 67 -4.87 -18.65 -8.43
N ALA A 68 -5.62 -19.17 -7.46
CA ALA A 68 -6.48 -20.33 -7.65
C ALA A 68 -7.55 -20.09 -8.74
N ASN A 69 -8.04 -18.85 -8.87
CA ASN A 69 -9.01 -18.44 -9.87
C ASN A 69 -8.48 -17.25 -10.67
N ALA A 70 -8.76 -17.22 -11.98
CA ALA A 70 -8.31 -16.17 -12.90
C ALA A 70 -9.19 -14.90 -12.90
N THR A 71 -10.24 -14.87 -12.09
CA THR A 71 -11.07 -13.67 -11.91
C THR A 71 -10.25 -12.56 -11.26
N ASP A 72 -10.26 -11.36 -11.86
CA ASP A 72 -9.53 -10.18 -11.36
C ASP A 72 -8.00 -10.29 -11.49
N LEU A 73 -7.52 -10.85 -12.62
CA LEU A 73 -6.12 -10.72 -13.07
C LEU A 73 -5.98 -9.55 -14.09
N PRO A 74 -4.93 -8.72 -13.99
CA PRO A 74 -3.94 -8.71 -12.91
C PRO A 74 -4.55 -8.25 -11.59
N SER A 75 -4.10 -8.81 -10.47
CA SER A 75 -4.65 -8.49 -9.15
C SER A 75 -4.31 -7.07 -8.72
N SER A 76 -5.13 -6.52 -7.81
CA SER A 76 -4.85 -5.22 -7.19
C SER A 76 -3.46 -5.14 -6.55
N ASP A 77 -2.97 -6.26 -6.01
CA ASP A 77 -1.64 -6.33 -5.41
C ASP A 77 -0.54 -6.25 -6.47
N ALA A 78 -0.68 -6.99 -7.59
CA ALA A 78 0.24 -6.94 -8.72
C ALA A 78 0.29 -5.53 -9.34
N VAL A 79 -0.88 -4.92 -9.55
CA VAL A 79 -1.00 -3.54 -10.04
C VAL A 79 -0.37 -2.54 -9.07
N GLN A 80 -0.54 -2.71 -7.77
CA GLN A 80 0.10 -1.84 -6.77
C GLN A 80 1.62 -1.96 -6.78
N ILE A 81 2.16 -3.19 -6.89
CA ILE A 81 3.60 -3.42 -7.01
C ILE A 81 4.14 -2.72 -8.26
N ALA A 82 3.47 -2.89 -9.41
CA ALA A 82 3.85 -2.25 -10.67
C ALA A 82 3.88 -0.70 -10.53
N ASN A 83 2.82 -0.12 -9.98
CA ASN A 83 2.74 1.33 -9.76
C ASN A 83 3.84 1.84 -8.82
N ASN A 84 4.17 1.09 -7.77
CA ASN A 84 5.22 1.48 -6.84
C ASN A 84 6.60 1.41 -7.48
N LEU A 85 6.85 0.40 -8.31
CA LEU A 85 8.09 0.25 -9.06
C LEU A 85 8.28 1.37 -10.10
N SER A 86 7.23 1.78 -10.81
CA SER A 86 7.32 2.89 -11.78
C SER A 86 7.43 4.27 -11.13
N ASN A 87 6.78 4.50 -9.98
CA ASN A 87 6.76 5.82 -9.34
C ASN A 87 7.94 6.06 -8.39
N LEU A 88 8.46 5.02 -7.74
CA LEU A 88 9.52 5.12 -6.73
C LEU A 88 10.84 4.50 -7.19
N GLY A 89 10.80 3.56 -8.14
CA GLY A 89 11.97 2.98 -8.79
C GLY A 89 12.41 3.76 -10.04
N GLN A 90 13.47 3.31 -10.69
CA GLN A 90 13.98 3.89 -11.96
C GLN A 90 13.49 3.11 -13.20
N ILE A 91 12.22 2.70 -13.21
CA ILE A 91 11.65 1.90 -14.31
C ILE A 91 10.59 2.67 -15.07
#